data_AF-A0A9D6K8S8-F1
#
_entry.id   AF-A0A9D6K8S8-F1
#
_cell.length_a   1.000
_cell.length_b   1.000
_cell.length_c   1.000
_cell.angle_alpha   90.00
_cell.angle_beta   90.00
_cell.angle_gamma   90.00
#
_symmetry.space_group_name_H-M   'P 1'
#
loop_
_entity.id
_entity.type
_entity.pdbx_description
1 polymer ?
#
loop_
_entity_poly.entity_id
_entity_poly.type
_entity_poly.pdbx_seq_one_letter_code
_entity_poly.pdbx_strand_id
1 'polypeptide(L)'
;GGRFVRRNKLVFDEEHGEFNAFIFQRTDNNKTVKVAYNPGVIPVDERMSDLMPLVVSGTATKEEHKAFIDMWQGKVKKVLLEADKFEGVFEVTEVKNYKF
;
A
#
# COMPACT_ATOMS: atom_id res chain seq x y z
N GLY A 1 4.39 28.96 1.94
CA GLY A 1 3.44 27.84 1.91
C GLY A 1 4.21 26.57 1.64
N GLY A 2 3.97 25.47 2.37
CA GLY A 2 4.83 24.29 2.24
C GLY A 2 4.34 23.04 2.98
N ARG A 3 3.06 23.00 3.36
CA ARG A 3 2.48 21.78 3.91
C ARG A 3 2.36 20.83 2.71
N PHE A 4 3.03 19.67 2.76
CA PHE A 4 3.08 18.62 1.73
C PHE A 4 4.11 18.75 0.59
N VAL A 5 4.95 19.81 0.55
CA VAL A 5 6.06 19.86 -0.42
C VAL A 5 7.10 18.79 -0.06
N ARG A 6 7.18 17.72 -0.85
CA ARG A 6 8.16 16.62 -0.65
C ARG A 6 9.58 16.96 -1.12
N ARG A 7 9.90 18.25 -1.31
CA ARG A 7 11.23 18.77 -1.67
C ARG A 7 11.92 17.98 -2.80
N ASN A 8 11.16 17.61 -3.83
CA ASN A 8 11.62 16.79 -4.95
C ASN A 8 12.22 15.42 -4.53
N LYS A 9 11.73 14.84 -3.43
CA LYS A 9 12.12 13.51 -2.92
C LYS A 9 11.12 12.40 -3.27
N LEU A 10 10.02 12.74 -3.93
CA LEU A 10 9.11 11.78 -4.54
C LEU A 10 9.15 11.99 -6.04
N VAL A 11 9.46 10.91 -6.75
CA VAL A 11 9.41 10.83 -8.21
C VAL A 11 8.57 9.62 -8.56
N PHE A 12 7.78 9.74 -9.63
CA PHE A 12 7.03 8.64 -10.20
C PHE A 12 7.76 8.23 -11.48
N ASP A 13 8.12 6.95 -11.56
CA ASP A 13 8.75 6.37 -12.75
C ASP A 13 7.64 5.99 -13.75
N GLU A 14 7.62 6.66 -14.90
CA GLU A 14 6.62 6.45 -15.94
C GLU A 14 7.02 5.35 -16.94
N GLU A 15 8.30 4.93 -16.95
CA GLU A 15 8.84 3.99 -17.93
C GLU A 15 9.00 2.56 -17.38
N HIS A 16 9.44 2.43 -16.12
CA HIS A 16 9.78 1.14 -15.51
C HIS A 16 8.95 0.85 -14.24
N GLY A 17 7.76 1.43 -14.14
CA GLY A 17 6.88 1.27 -12.98
C GLY A 17 6.52 -0.20 -12.71
N GLU A 18 6.93 -0.71 -11.55
CA GLU A 18 6.48 -2.00 -11.02
C GLU A 18 5.24 -1.81 -10.13
N PHE A 19 4.26 -2.70 -10.26
CA PHE A 19 3.01 -2.61 -9.49
C PHE A 19 3.27 -2.70 -7.98
N ASN A 20 2.76 -1.73 -7.22
CA ASN A 20 2.93 -1.60 -5.77
C ASN A 20 4.38 -1.67 -5.27
N ALA A 21 5.35 -1.25 -6.08
CA ALA A 21 6.74 -1.15 -5.68
C ALA A 21 7.13 0.30 -5.36
N PHE A 22 8.01 0.46 -4.37
CA PHE A 22 8.55 1.74 -3.95
C PHE A 22 10.06 1.63 -3.80
N ILE A 23 10.79 2.62 -4.30
CA ILE A 23 12.24 2.71 -4.11
C ILE A 23 12.55 3.76 -3.07
N PHE A 24 13.26 3.36 -2.03
CA PHE A 24 13.72 4.26 -0.97
C PHE A 24 15.24 4.34 -1.02
N GLN A 25 15.76 5.53 -1.30
CA GLN A 25 17.19 5.82 -1.27
C GLN A 25 17.51 6.76 -0.11
N ARG A 26 18.51 6.40 0.69
CA ARG A 26 19.03 7.27 1.74
C ARG A 26 19.81 8.43 1.12
N THR A 27 19.64 9.64 1.66
CA THR A 27 20.32 10.84 1.14
C THR A 27 21.75 11.02 1.67
N ASP A 28 22.15 10.26 2.68
CA ASP A 28 23.46 10.40 3.33
C ASP A 28 24.52 9.45 2.74
N ASN A 29 24.13 8.27 2.27
CA ASN A 29 25.05 7.24 1.79
C ASN A 29 24.57 6.50 0.54
N ASN A 30 23.46 6.94 -0.08
CA ASN A 30 22.88 6.38 -1.29
C ASN A 30 22.50 4.89 -1.21
N LYS A 31 22.45 4.27 -0.03
CA LYS A 31 21.91 2.92 0.11
C LYS A 31 20.44 2.93 -0.29
N THR A 32 20.07 1.98 -1.12
CA THR A 32 18.76 1.91 -1.75
C THR A 32 18.12 0.55 -1.54
N VAL A 33 16.83 0.56 -1.22
CA VAL A 33 15.98 -0.64 -1.19
C VAL A 33 14.78 -0.45 -2.10
N LYS A 34 14.34 -1.54 -2.72
CA LYS A 34 13.02 -1.68 -3.32
C LYS A 34 12.12 -2.39 -2.32
N VAL A 35 10.93 -1.85 -2.11
CA VAL A 35 9.89 -2.43 -1.26
C VAL A 35 8.68 -2.72 -2.15
N ALA A 36 8.33 -3.99 -2.31
CA ALA A 36 7.08 -4.39 -2.93
C ALA A 36 6.03 -4.65 -1.85
N TYR A 37 4.81 -4.14 -2.07
CA TYR A 37 3.68 -4.27 -1.14
C TYR A 37 2.54 -5.07 -1.78
N ASN A 38 2.21 -6.21 -1.19
CA ASN A 38 1.12 -7.06 -1.64
C ASN A 38 0.10 -7.31 -0.51
N PRO A 39 -0.91 -6.44 -0.35
CA PRO A 39 -1.99 -6.67 0.62
C PRO A 39 -2.96 -7.78 0.20
N GLY A 40 -2.80 -8.37 -0.99
CA GLY A 40 -3.63 -9.46 -1.49
C GLY A 40 -3.40 -10.78 -0.73
N VAL A 41 -2.22 -10.98 -0.14
CA VAL A 41 -1.92 -12.19 0.64
C VAL A 41 -2.66 -12.24 1.98
N ILE A 42 -3.17 -11.09 2.46
CA ILE A 42 -3.93 -11.03 3.71
C ILE A 42 -5.37 -11.48 3.42
N PRO A 43 -5.85 -12.55 4.08
CA PRO A 43 -7.22 -13.03 3.88
C PRO A 43 -8.24 -11.95 4.23
N VAL A 44 -9.17 -11.76 3.30
CA VAL A 44 -10.33 -10.88 3.42
C VAL A 44 -11.59 -11.69 3.20
N ASP A 45 -12.68 -11.24 3.81
CA ASP A 45 -14.01 -11.78 3.55
C ASP A 45 -14.41 -11.44 2.11
N GLU A 46 -14.91 -12.42 1.36
CA GLU A 46 -15.26 -12.28 -0.07
C GLU A 46 -16.29 -11.16 -0.30
N ARG A 47 -17.18 -10.92 0.68
CA ARG A 47 -18.19 -9.85 0.63
C ARG A 47 -17.57 -8.46 0.53
N MET A 48 -16.33 -8.30 0.96
CA MET A 48 -15.63 -7.01 0.88
C MET A 48 -15.48 -6.54 -0.58
N SER A 49 -15.26 -7.47 -1.51
CA SER A 49 -15.14 -7.18 -2.95
C SER A 49 -16.47 -6.71 -3.54
N ASP A 50 -17.58 -7.32 -3.11
CA ASP A 50 -18.93 -6.96 -3.57
C ASP A 50 -19.41 -5.63 -3.00
N LEU A 51 -19.06 -5.32 -1.75
CA LEU A 51 -19.47 -4.09 -1.08
C LEU A 51 -18.65 -2.86 -1.48
N MET A 52 -17.39 -3.04 -1.87
CA MET A 52 -16.50 -1.94 -2.26
C MET A 52 -17.12 -1.03 -3.34
N PRO A 53 -17.61 -1.52 -4.49
CA PRO A 53 -18.18 -0.66 -5.51
C PRO A 53 -19.43 0.07 -5.01
N LEU A 54 -20.28 -0.56 -4.19
CA LEU A 54 -21.49 0.06 -3.62
C LEU A 54 -21.15 1.20 -2.65
N VAL A 55 -20.10 1.03 -1.85
CA VAL A 55 -19.64 2.06 -0.92
C VAL A 55 -18.99 3.22 -1.67
N VAL A 56 -18.16 2.94 -2.67
CA VAL A 56 -17.48 3.96 -3.48
C VAL A 56 -18.46 4.75 -4.34
N SER A 57 -19.49 4.10 -4.90
CA SER A 57 -20.56 4.77 -5.66
C SER A 57 -21.57 5.52 -4.79
N GLY A 58 -21.55 5.29 -3.47
CA GLY A 58 -22.51 5.86 -2.53
C GLY A 58 -23.91 5.21 -2.58
N THR A 59 -24.05 4.03 -3.19
CA THR A 59 -25.33 3.31 -3.31
C THR A 59 -25.54 2.24 -2.23
N ALA A 60 -24.56 2.01 -1.37
CA ALA A 60 -24.67 1.08 -0.24
C ALA A 60 -25.71 1.55 0.78
N THR A 61 -26.47 0.60 1.32
CA THR A 61 -27.25 0.78 2.55
C THR A 61 -26.35 1.08 3.75
N LYS A 62 -26.92 1.53 4.86
CA LYS A 62 -26.15 1.85 6.07
C LYS A 62 -25.46 0.61 6.64
N GLU A 63 -26.12 -0.53 6.56
CA GLU A 63 -25.66 -1.83 7.04
C GLU A 63 -24.50 -2.34 6.19
N GLU A 64 -24.63 -2.26 4.86
CA GLU A 64 -23.57 -2.60 3.90
C GLU A 64 -22.34 -1.72 4.07
N HIS A 65 -22.55 -0.41 4.22
CA HIS A 65 -21.47 0.54 4.44
C HIS A 65 -20.72 0.26 5.76
N LYS A 66 -21.46 -0.05 6.84
CA LYS A 66 -20.85 -0.44 8.11
C LYS A 66 -20.05 -1.74 7.98
N ALA A 67 -20.63 -2.76 7.35
CA ALA A 67 -19.96 -4.05 7.16
C ALA A 67 -18.65 -3.89 6.37
N PHE A 68 -18.66 -3.10 5.29
CA PHE A 68 -17.47 -2.80 4.52
C PHE A 68 -16.40 -2.12 5.36
N ILE A 69 -16.76 -1.09 6.14
CA ILE A 69 -15.81 -0.38 7.01
C ILE A 69 -15.17 -1.34 8.01
N ASP A 70 -15.95 -2.17 8.69
CA ASP A 70 -15.46 -3.09 9.71
C ASP A 70 -14.43 -4.07 9.09
N MET A 71 -14.72 -4.60 7.90
CA MET A 71 -13.81 -5.48 7.16
C MET A 71 -12.56 -4.75 6.64
N TRP A 72 -12.74 -3.55 6.07
CA TRP A 72 -11.64 -2.73 5.55
C TRP A 72 -10.67 -2.33 6.67
N GLN A 73 -11.18 -1.80 7.78
CA GLN A 73 -10.37 -1.42 8.92
C GLN A 73 -9.70 -2.64 9.56
N GLY A 74 -10.38 -3.79 9.59
CA GLY A 74 -9.78 -5.06 10.00
C GLY A 74 -8.57 -5.43 9.14
N LYS A 75 -8.67 -5.30 7.80
CA LYS A 75 -7.55 -5.53 6.88
C LYS A 75 -6.41 -4.54 7.11
N VAL A 76 -6.72 -3.24 7.23
CA VAL A 76 -5.72 -2.19 7.49
C VAL A 76 -4.98 -2.47 8.80
N LYS A 77 -5.69 -2.87 9.85
CA LYS A 77 -5.09 -3.25 11.13
C LYS A 77 -4.09 -4.40 10.97
N LYS A 78 -4.45 -5.44 10.21
CA LYS A 78 -3.54 -6.58 9.93
C LYS A 78 -2.29 -6.12 9.19
N VAL A 79 -2.42 -5.26 8.18
CA VAL A 79 -1.26 -4.69 7.47
C VAL A 79 -0.34 -3.93 8.42
N LEU A 80 -0.89 -3.10 9.30
CA LEU A 80 -0.08 -2.20 10.13
C LEU A 80 0.54 -2.90 11.35
N LEU A 81 -0.16 -3.89 11.93
CA LEU A 81 0.20 -4.46 13.22
C LEU A 81 0.60 -5.94 13.16
N GLU A 82 0.33 -6.63 12.05
CA GLU A 82 0.46 -8.09 11.95
C GLU A 82 1.05 -8.54 10.61
N ALA A 83 1.65 -7.64 9.83
CA ALA A 83 2.20 -7.99 8.50
C ALA A 83 3.29 -9.06 8.56
N ASP A 84 4.02 -9.16 9.68
CA ASP A 84 5.02 -10.19 9.95
C ASP A 84 4.43 -11.60 10.00
N LYS A 85 3.13 -11.73 10.25
CA LYS A 85 2.42 -13.02 10.25
C LYS A 85 2.00 -13.50 8.87
N PHE A 86 2.13 -12.66 7.85
CA PHE A 86 1.70 -12.94 6.49
C PHE A 86 2.90 -12.83 5.55
N GLU A 87 3.37 -13.99 5.07
CA GLU A 87 4.47 -14.04 4.11
C GLU A 87 4.09 -13.30 2.81
N GLY A 88 5.01 -12.49 2.29
CA GLY A 88 4.81 -11.76 1.04
C GLY A 88 4.02 -10.45 1.15
N VAL A 89 3.59 -9.99 2.34
CA VAL A 89 2.95 -8.66 2.44
C VAL A 89 3.92 -7.55 2.07
N PHE A 90 5.15 -7.63 2.58
CA PHE A 90 6.24 -6.72 2.24
C PHE A 90 7.46 -7.54 1.84
N GLU A 91 7.99 -7.26 0.66
CA GLU A 91 9.27 -7.79 0.22
C GLU A 91 10.25 -6.64 0.08
N VAL A 92 11.41 -6.76 0.73
CA VAL A 92 12.45 -5.72 0.73
C VAL A 92 13.71 -6.28 0.11
N THR A 93 14.16 -5.67 -0.98
CA THR A 93 15.37 -6.08 -1.71
C THR A 93 16.33 -4.92 -1.81
N GLU A 94 17.62 -5.15 -1.52
CA GLU A 94 18.66 -4.16 -1.75
C GLU A 94 18.82 -3.90 -3.26
N VAL A 95 18.89 -2.63 -3.66
CA VAL A 95 19.15 -2.22 -5.03
C VAL A 95 20.56 -1.64 -5.09
N LYS A 96 21.48 -2.36 -5.73
CA LYS A 96 22.87 -1.92 -5.88
C LYS A 96 22.99 -0.93 -7.04
N ASN A 97 23.83 0.08 -6.85
CA ASN A 97 24.15 1.09 -7.86
C ASN A 97 22.92 1.83 -8.42
N TYR A 98 21.84 1.97 -7.64
CA TYR A 98 20.67 2.74 -8.05
C TYR A 98 21.04 4.20 -8.29
N LYS A 99 20.69 4.71 -9.46
CA LYS A 99 20.84 6.11 -9.83
C LYS A 99 19.47 6.74 -9.94
N PHE A 100 19.32 7.86 -9.27
CA PHE A 100 18.12 8.69 -9.26
C PHE A 100 18.10 9.61 -10.49
#